data_AF-A0A321L3Z7-F1
#
_entry.id   AF-A0A321L3Z7-F1
#
_cell.length_a   1.000
_cell.length_b   1.000
_cell.length_c   1.000
_cell.angle_alpha   90.00
_cell.angle_beta   90.00
_cell.angle_gamma   90.00
#
_symmetry.space_group_name_H-M   'P 1'
#
loop_
_entity.id
_entity.type
_entity.pdbx_description
1 polymer ?
#
loop_
_entity_poly.entity_id
_entity_poly.type
_entity_poly.pdbx_seq_one_letter_code
_entity_poly.pdbx_strand_id
1 'polypeptide(L)'
;MGTTGGNSTDSTTNTGNNTITCCSGTLGALVSKGGNFFILSNNHVLDKSDQGKPGDPITQPGLVDNQCKGGTLVATMSQAAPLTTSNVDAAIAQVVPGTVDTTGSILDLGTADPATMTIAPAPPSNILAAATVGLVVAKAGRSTGLTCSTIGSVSTNVKVDYSTQCGNGGTTFTVTFNNQVVINGGSFSAAGDSGSLVVTKDSARPVALLFAGNTTSTTANPLPDVIAALGPFTIIGGGDHAVSCATTATVSSATLNNGPSSATLSASETQRAGVVRDKYAGPLMQDRTITSVEVGASADNPKEGAVVIHVNGTPGTSIPQLLDGVRTRIISSARQNTVTVAAPEVERTAGVKDSHAGSLMAQEGILGVGVGASADSPGEPALVIYVEAGKQHSTIPAIIEGVRTKVVEGDRFRTFNWGKETQAPVSCPKPKAAASLQHSALKH
;
A
#
# COMPACT_ATOMS: atom_id res chain seq x y z
N MET A 1 -12.26 -9.67 -13.11
CA MET A 1 -11.31 -8.63 -12.62
C MET A 1 -10.48 -9.19 -11.48
N GLY A 2 -9.48 -8.46 -10.97
CA GLY A 2 -8.53 -9.00 -9.98
C GLY A 2 -7.57 -10.04 -10.57
N THR A 3 -7.46 -10.08 -11.90
CA THR A 3 -6.61 -11.03 -12.63
C THR A 3 -5.30 -10.38 -13.04
N THR A 4 -4.31 -11.20 -13.33
CA THR A 4 -3.12 -10.80 -14.07
C THR A 4 -3.45 -10.13 -15.41
N GLY A 5 -2.72 -9.08 -15.76
CA GLY A 5 -2.79 -8.47 -17.07
C GLY A 5 -1.89 -7.25 -17.19
N GLY A 6 -1.92 -6.61 -18.33
CA GLY A 6 -1.13 -5.41 -18.60
C GLY A 6 -0.91 -5.19 -20.09
N ASN A 7 -0.14 -4.16 -20.42
CA ASN A 7 0.24 -3.86 -21.78
C ASN A 7 1.12 -4.99 -22.35
N SER A 8 0.66 -5.64 -23.42
CA SER A 8 1.35 -6.81 -23.98
C SER A 8 2.62 -6.45 -24.77
N THR A 9 2.99 -5.16 -24.79
CA THR A 9 4.25 -4.67 -25.35
C THR A 9 5.25 -4.26 -24.27
N ASP A 10 4.92 -4.43 -22.98
CA ASP A 10 5.78 -4.05 -21.86
C ASP A 10 6.84 -5.11 -21.57
N SER A 11 7.81 -5.20 -22.48
CA SER A 11 8.96 -6.09 -22.35
C SER A 11 10.22 -5.46 -22.91
N THR A 12 11.35 -5.82 -22.30
CA THR A 12 12.69 -5.40 -22.71
C THR A 12 13.51 -6.64 -23.02
N THR A 13 14.16 -6.65 -24.18
CA THR A 13 15.09 -7.73 -24.57
C THR A 13 16.53 -7.29 -24.35
N ASN A 14 17.27 -8.01 -23.52
CA ASN A 14 18.71 -7.86 -23.41
C ASN A 14 19.40 -8.80 -24.41
N THR A 15 19.99 -8.22 -25.46
CA THR A 15 20.66 -8.95 -26.54
C THR A 15 22.01 -9.53 -26.11
N GLY A 16 22.66 -8.95 -25.09
CA GLY A 16 23.96 -9.40 -24.61
C GLY A 16 23.92 -10.75 -23.88
N ASN A 17 22.81 -11.06 -23.20
CA ASN A 17 22.62 -12.33 -22.48
C ASN A 17 21.39 -13.13 -22.95
N ASN A 18 20.74 -12.69 -24.03
CA ASN A 18 19.58 -13.36 -24.66
C ASN A 18 18.38 -13.57 -23.71
N THR A 19 18.15 -12.61 -22.79
CA THR A 19 17.04 -12.64 -21.83
C THR A 19 15.95 -11.64 -22.20
N ILE A 20 14.70 -12.01 -21.94
CA ILE A 20 13.55 -11.10 -22.02
C ILE A 20 13.08 -10.84 -20.59
N THR A 21 12.90 -9.56 -20.25
CA THR A 21 12.21 -9.14 -19.02
C THR A 21 10.85 -8.57 -19.43
N CYS A 22 9.78 -9.03 -18.81
CA CYS A 22 8.43 -8.54 -19.06
C CYS A 22 7.75 -8.12 -17.78
N CYS A 23 6.76 -7.24 -17.91
CA CYS A 23 6.06 -6.65 -16.79
C CYS A 23 4.57 -6.94 -16.90
N SER A 24 3.92 -6.99 -15.75
CA SER A 24 2.49 -7.23 -15.62
C SER A 24 2.03 -6.73 -14.27
N GLY A 25 0.75 -6.39 -14.20
CA GLY A 25 0.09 -6.01 -12.97
C GLY A 25 -1.26 -6.71 -12.84
N THR A 26 -2.18 -6.00 -12.20
CA THR A 26 -3.55 -6.45 -11.96
C THR A 26 -4.54 -5.64 -12.80
N LEU A 27 -5.46 -6.33 -13.48
CA LEU A 27 -6.64 -5.72 -14.07
C LEU A 27 -7.68 -5.51 -12.97
N GLY A 28 -7.67 -4.32 -12.36
CA GLY A 28 -8.24 -4.05 -11.04
C GLY A 28 -9.75 -4.11 -10.96
N ALA A 29 -10.41 -3.20 -11.68
CA ALA A 29 -11.86 -3.04 -11.61
C ALA A 29 -12.46 -2.76 -12.99
N LEU A 30 -13.70 -3.20 -13.20
CA LEU A 30 -14.47 -2.83 -14.38
C LEU A 30 -15.15 -1.50 -14.09
N VAL A 31 -15.07 -0.57 -15.03
CA VAL A 31 -15.70 0.76 -14.92
C VAL A 31 -16.51 1.08 -16.17
N SER A 32 -17.53 1.92 -16.04
CA SER A 32 -18.27 2.48 -17.17
C SER A 32 -18.02 3.97 -17.32
N LYS A 33 -17.75 4.40 -18.56
CA LYS A 33 -17.58 5.79 -18.94
C LYS A 33 -18.21 6.03 -20.31
N GLY A 34 -19.17 6.95 -20.38
CA GLY A 34 -19.88 7.27 -21.63
C GLY A 34 -20.58 6.06 -22.27
N GLY A 35 -21.10 5.12 -21.47
CA GLY A 35 -21.76 3.92 -21.95
C GLY A 35 -20.84 2.77 -22.39
N ASN A 36 -19.52 2.97 -22.37
CA ASN A 36 -18.53 1.94 -22.70
C ASN A 36 -17.91 1.35 -21.43
N PHE A 37 -17.47 0.09 -21.52
CA PHE A 37 -16.74 -0.58 -20.44
C PHE A 37 -15.23 -0.41 -20.58
N PHE A 38 -14.58 -0.18 -19.45
CA PHE A 38 -13.13 -0.07 -19.36
C PHE A 38 -12.60 -0.87 -18.19
N ILE A 39 -11.36 -1.33 -18.32
CA ILE A 39 -10.56 -1.88 -17.23
C ILE A 39 -9.78 -0.74 -16.58
N LEU A 40 -9.97 -0.53 -15.27
CA LEU A 40 -9.16 0.34 -14.44
C LEU A 40 -7.94 -0.42 -13.90
N SER A 41 -6.76 0.18 -14.04
CA SER A 41 -5.50 -0.27 -13.43
C SER A 41 -4.54 0.92 -13.32
N ASN A 42 -3.26 0.69 -13.02
CA ASN A 42 -2.25 1.74 -12.96
C ASN A 42 -1.77 2.16 -14.35
N ASN A 43 -1.28 3.40 -14.44
CA ASN A 43 -0.54 3.89 -15.59
C ASN A 43 0.66 2.97 -15.87
N HIS A 44 1.47 2.64 -14.86
CA HIS A 44 2.64 1.79 -15.12
C HIS A 44 2.31 0.34 -15.53
N VAL A 45 1.04 -0.09 -15.42
CA VAL A 45 0.58 -1.41 -15.86
C VAL A 45 -0.02 -1.39 -17.28
N LEU A 46 -0.78 -0.34 -17.63
CA LEU A 46 -1.47 -0.25 -18.92
C LEU A 46 -0.76 0.66 -19.93
N ASP A 47 -0.09 1.69 -19.43
CA ASP A 47 0.59 2.75 -20.18
C ASP A 47 2.11 2.78 -19.96
N LYS A 48 2.66 1.73 -19.35
CA LYS A 48 4.11 1.48 -19.30
C LYS A 48 4.93 2.63 -18.72
N SER A 49 4.43 3.29 -17.68
CA SER A 49 5.06 4.46 -17.06
C SER A 49 5.19 5.62 -18.05
N ASP A 50 4.06 6.03 -18.63
CA ASP A 50 3.94 7.04 -19.69
C ASP A 50 4.66 6.68 -21.01
N GLN A 51 5.04 5.41 -21.24
CA GLN A 51 5.69 4.94 -22.47
C GLN A 51 4.75 4.20 -23.43
N GLY A 52 3.50 4.01 -23.02
CA GLY A 52 2.43 3.43 -23.82
C GLY A 52 1.81 4.45 -24.77
N LYS A 53 0.79 4.01 -25.48
CA LYS A 53 -0.05 4.88 -26.30
C LYS A 53 -1.47 4.33 -26.41
N PRO A 54 -2.46 5.20 -26.67
CA PRO A 54 -3.81 4.75 -27.00
C PRO A 54 -3.81 3.71 -28.13
N GLY A 55 -4.60 2.67 -27.96
CA GLY A 55 -4.69 1.52 -28.88
C GLY A 55 -3.73 0.37 -28.56
N ASP A 56 -2.77 0.54 -27.64
CA ASP A 56 -1.89 -0.56 -27.26
C ASP A 56 -2.68 -1.77 -26.70
N PRO A 57 -2.27 -3.00 -27.04
CA PRO A 57 -2.97 -4.21 -26.62
C PRO A 57 -2.82 -4.47 -25.12
N ILE A 58 -3.94 -4.67 -24.43
CA ILE A 58 -3.97 -5.13 -23.03
C ILE A 58 -4.42 -6.60 -23.04
N THR A 59 -3.59 -7.48 -22.49
CA THR A 59 -3.85 -8.93 -22.51
C THR A 59 -4.05 -9.53 -21.13
N GLN A 60 -4.84 -10.60 -21.09
CA GLN A 60 -4.98 -11.51 -19.96
C GLN A 60 -4.77 -12.96 -20.45
N PRO A 61 -3.90 -13.76 -19.81
CA PRO A 61 -2.95 -13.37 -18.76
C PRO A 61 -1.96 -12.27 -19.20
N GLY A 62 -1.37 -11.59 -18.22
CA GLY A 62 -0.27 -10.64 -18.46
C GLY A 62 1.00 -11.35 -18.89
N LEU A 63 1.94 -10.61 -19.49
CA LEU A 63 3.20 -11.15 -20.02
C LEU A 63 3.96 -12.04 -19.03
N VAL A 64 4.07 -11.65 -17.75
CA VAL A 64 4.82 -12.41 -16.74
C VAL A 64 4.20 -13.80 -16.51
N ASP A 65 2.88 -13.95 -16.61
CA ASP A 65 2.19 -15.24 -16.44
C ASP A 65 2.01 -16.00 -17.76
N ASN A 66 2.50 -15.44 -18.87
CA ASN A 66 2.39 -16.03 -20.19
C ASN A 66 3.76 -16.10 -20.90
N GLN A 67 4.83 -16.33 -20.13
CA GLN A 67 6.19 -16.54 -20.65
C GLN A 67 6.67 -15.39 -21.56
N CYS A 68 6.37 -14.16 -21.17
CA CYS A 68 6.61 -12.93 -21.93
C CYS A 68 6.01 -12.94 -23.35
N LYS A 69 4.88 -13.63 -23.55
CA LYS A 69 4.07 -13.60 -24.76
C LYS A 69 2.72 -12.94 -24.47
N GLY A 70 2.17 -12.23 -25.45
CA GLY A 70 0.82 -11.66 -25.33
C GLY A 70 -0.21 -12.77 -25.08
N GLY A 71 -1.07 -12.56 -24.08
CA GLY A 71 -2.23 -13.41 -23.81
C GLY A 71 -3.42 -13.09 -24.73
N THR A 72 -4.63 -13.42 -24.29
CA THR A 72 -5.85 -13.01 -24.98
C THR A 72 -6.02 -11.50 -24.87
N LEU A 73 -6.27 -10.82 -25.98
CA LEU A 73 -6.61 -9.39 -25.99
C LEU A 73 -7.97 -9.19 -25.30
N VAL A 74 -7.97 -8.42 -24.21
CA VAL A 74 -9.20 -8.13 -23.43
C VAL A 74 -9.58 -6.65 -23.45
N ALA A 75 -8.62 -5.77 -23.72
CA ALA A 75 -8.85 -4.34 -23.83
C ALA A 75 -7.77 -3.67 -24.70
N THR A 76 -8.02 -2.43 -25.11
CA THR A 76 -7.03 -1.56 -25.73
C THR A 76 -6.81 -0.32 -24.86
N MET A 77 -5.54 0.08 -24.69
CA MET A 77 -5.18 1.24 -23.90
C MET A 77 -5.96 2.48 -24.37
N SER A 78 -6.57 3.24 -23.46
CA SER A 78 -7.45 4.36 -23.83
C SER A 78 -6.96 5.69 -23.27
N GLN A 79 -6.77 5.78 -21.96
CA GLN A 79 -6.40 7.01 -21.27
C GLN A 79 -5.56 6.68 -20.03
N ALA A 80 -4.49 7.43 -19.80
CA ALA A 80 -3.74 7.41 -18.56
C ALA A 80 -3.66 8.81 -17.95
N ALA A 81 -3.57 8.87 -16.63
CA ALA A 81 -3.16 10.08 -15.92
C ALA A 81 -1.62 10.17 -15.99
N PRO A 82 -1.02 11.28 -16.46
CA PRO A 82 0.44 11.38 -16.58
C PRO A 82 1.12 11.34 -15.22
N LEU A 83 2.16 10.52 -15.03
CA LEU A 83 2.72 10.27 -13.69
C LEU A 83 3.30 11.52 -13.02
N THR A 84 3.91 12.42 -13.81
CA THR A 84 4.66 13.58 -13.27
C THR A 84 3.83 14.83 -13.06
N THR A 85 2.65 14.91 -13.69
CA THR A 85 1.77 16.10 -13.62
C THR A 85 0.41 15.80 -13.03
N SER A 86 0.03 14.53 -12.90
CA SER A 86 -1.14 14.10 -12.16
C SER A 86 -0.73 13.57 -10.77
N ASN A 87 -1.67 13.61 -9.83
CA ASN A 87 -1.45 13.13 -8.47
C ASN A 87 -1.89 11.67 -8.28
N VAL A 88 -1.97 10.89 -9.36
CA VAL A 88 -2.37 9.48 -9.34
C VAL A 88 -1.58 8.65 -10.34
N ASP A 89 -1.47 7.37 -10.08
CA ASP A 89 -0.96 6.38 -11.01
C ASP A 89 -2.14 5.51 -11.48
N ALA A 90 -2.81 5.97 -12.53
CA ALA A 90 -4.04 5.34 -12.99
C ALA A 90 -4.22 5.43 -14.50
N ALA A 91 -4.84 4.40 -15.06
CA ALA A 91 -5.17 4.30 -16.46
C ALA A 91 -6.44 3.47 -16.66
N ILE A 92 -7.12 3.73 -17.78
CA ILE A 92 -8.22 2.93 -18.28
C ILE A 92 -7.92 2.39 -19.68
N ALA A 93 -8.33 1.14 -19.91
CA ALA A 93 -8.28 0.48 -21.21
C ALA A 93 -9.69 0.03 -21.62
N GLN A 94 -10.10 0.34 -22.84
CA GLN A 94 -11.44 0.04 -23.34
C GLN A 94 -11.58 -1.45 -23.61
N VAL A 95 -12.61 -2.08 -23.03
CA VAL A 95 -12.85 -3.51 -23.15
C VAL A 95 -13.17 -3.89 -24.60
N VAL A 96 -12.59 -5.00 -25.05
CA VAL A 96 -13.02 -5.67 -26.29
C VAL A 96 -14.33 -6.41 -26.01
N PRO A 97 -15.43 -6.12 -26.74
CA PRO A 97 -16.73 -6.74 -26.47
C PRO A 97 -16.67 -8.27 -26.43
N GLY A 98 -17.30 -8.87 -25.41
CA GLY A 98 -17.38 -10.32 -25.22
C GLY A 98 -16.14 -10.99 -24.62
N THR A 99 -15.07 -10.23 -24.32
CA THR A 99 -13.82 -10.79 -23.75
C THR A 99 -13.71 -10.65 -22.23
N VAL A 100 -14.57 -9.82 -21.62
CA VAL A 100 -14.56 -9.54 -20.17
C VAL A 100 -15.96 -9.77 -19.61
N ASP A 101 -16.03 -10.42 -18.45
CA ASP A 101 -17.25 -10.50 -17.66
C ASP A 101 -17.71 -9.11 -17.22
N THR A 102 -18.92 -8.75 -17.60
CA THR A 102 -19.51 -7.42 -17.37
C THR A 102 -20.20 -7.28 -16.01
N THR A 103 -20.21 -8.33 -15.18
CA THR A 103 -20.74 -8.26 -13.80
C THR A 103 -19.87 -7.41 -12.87
N GLY A 104 -18.62 -7.13 -13.26
CA GLY A 104 -17.64 -6.43 -12.42
C GLY A 104 -16.98 -7.32 -11.36
N SER A 105 -17.23 -8.63 -11.38
CA SER A 105 -16.70 -9.57 -10.40
C SER A 105 -15.16 -9.55 -10.34
N ILE A 106 -14.65 -9.39 -9.12
CA ILE A 106 -13.23 -9.49 -8.77
C ILE A 106 -13.00 -10.87 -8.15
N LEU A 107 -11.94 -11.55 -8.59
CA LEU A 107 -11.56 -12.85 -8.03
C LEU A 107 -11.35 -12.77 -6.51
N ASP A 108 -11.75 -13.82 -5.81
CA ASP A 108 -11.57 -13.99 -4.37
C ASP A 108 -12.16 -12.87 -3.48
N LEU A 109 -13.08 -12.05 -4.00
CA LEU A 109 -13.67 -10.96 -3.21
C LEU A 109 -14.92 -11.38 -2.41
N GLY A 110 -15.51 -12.53 -2.74
CA GLY A 110 -16.78 -13.00 -2.18
C GLY A 110 -16.65 -13.85 -0.92
N THR A 111 -17.60 -14.77 -0.76
CA THR A 111 -17.66 -15.70 0.37
C THR A 111 -16.61 -16.79 0.24
N ALA A 112 -15.90 -17.11 1.33
CA ALA A 112 -15.12 -18.34 1.40
C ALA A 112 -16.04 -19.55 1.52
N ASP A 113 -15.64 -20.61 0.82
CA ASP A 113 -16.16 -21.96 1.00
C ASP A 113 -15.13 -22.79 1.77
N PRO A 114 -15.38 -23.08 3.07
CA PRO A 114 -14.48 -23.90 3.86
C PRO A 114 -14.33 -25.34 3.37
N ALA A 115 -15.31 -25.87 2.61
CA ALA A 115 -15.26 -27.24 2.12
C ALA A 115 -14.28 -27.40 0.95
N THR A 116 -14.17 -26.38 0.10
CA THR A 116 -13.29 -26.39 -1.07
C THR A 116 -12.00 -25.59 -0.88
N MET A 117 -11.87 -24.85 0.24
CA MET A 117 -10.78 -23.91 0.49
C MET A 117 -10.64 -22.86 -0.61
N THR A 118 -11.75 -22.46 -1.24
CA THR A 118 -11.79 -21.42 -2.28
C THR A 118 -12.57 -20.20 -1.82
N ILE A 119 -12.32 -19.05 -2.45
CA ILE A 119 -13.14 -17.85 -2.27
C ILE A 119 -13.87 -17.57 -3.58
N ALA A 120 -15.18 -17.33 -3.50
CA ALA A 120 -15.96 -17.01 -4.69
C ALA A 120 -15.55 -15.64 -5.25
N PRO A 121 -15.61 -15.43 -6.57
CA PRO A 121 -15.56 -14.09 -7.13
C PRO A 121 -16.82 -13.29 -6.74
N ALA A 122 -16.67 -11.99 -6.53
CA ALA A 122 -17.80 -11.10 -6.28
C ALA A 122 -17.50 -9.68 -6.80
N PRO A 123 -18.52 -8.93 -7.27
CA PRO A 123 -18.32 -7.54 -7.66
C PRO A 123 -18.08 -6.66 -6.42
N PRO A 124 -17.26 -5.60 -6.49
CA PRO A 124 -17.19 -4.64 -5.39
C PRO A 124 -18.54 -3.94 -5.21
N SER A 125 -18.74 -3.25 -4.08
CA SER A 125 -19.90 -2.39 -3.92
C SER A 125 -19.86 -1.22 -4.92
N ASN A 126 -21.04 -0.81 -5.38
CA ASN A 126 -21.19 0.40 -6.20
C ASN A 126 -21.16 1.70 -5.38
N ILE A 127 -21.01 1.61 -4.04
CA ILE A 127 -20.88 2.74 -3.13
C ILE A 127 -19.41 2.91 -2.74
N LEU A 128 -18.89 4.13 -2.87
CA LEU A 128 -17.53 4.46 -2.44
C LEU A 128 -17.45 4.60 -0.91
N ALA A 129 -16.28 4.29 -0.35
CA ALA A 129 -15.95 4.58 1.04
C ALA A 129 -14.75 5.53 1.14
N ALA A 130 -14.78 6.40 2.15
CA ALA A 130 -13.65 7.26 2.47
C ALA A 130 -12.52 6.45 3.13
N ALA A 131 -11.27 6.77 2.80
CA ALA A 131 -10.11 6.22 3.48
C ALA A 131 -10.01 6.85 4.88
N THR A 132 -10.05 6.03 5.93
CA THR A 132 -9.88 6.48 7.32
C THR A 132 -8.83 5.63 8.03
N VAL A 133 -8.08 6.25 8.94
CA VAL A 133 -7.06 5.56 9.74
C VAL A 133 -7.69 4.42 10.53
N GLY A 134 -7.10 3.24 10.46
CA GLY A 134 -7.57 2.02 11.13
C GLY A 134 -8.66 1.24 10.37
N LEU A 135 -9.16 1.78 9.25
CA LEU A 135 -10.13 1.07 8.41
C LEU A 135 -9.55 -0.25 7.91
N VAL A 136 -10.28 -1.34 8.13
CA VAL A 136 -9.87 -2.67 7.65
C VAL A 136 -10.24 -2.79 6.18
N VAL A 137 -9.24 -3.05 5.36
CA VAL A 137 -9.36 -3.11 3.90
C VAL A 137 -8.87 -4.44 3.36
N ALA A 138 -9.35 -4.78 2.16
CA ALA A 138 -8.98 -5.96 1.41
C ALA A 138 -8.63 -5.58 -0.04
N LYS A 139 -7.82 -6.40 -0.70
CA LYS A 139 -7.58 -6.32 -2.14
C LYS A 139 -7.28 -7.70 -2.71
N ALA A 140 -7.72 -7.96 -3.93
CA ALA A 140 -7.33 -9.12 -4.71
C ALA A 140 -6.40 -8.68 -5.84
N GLY A 141 -5.19 -9.22 -5.86
CA GLY A 141 -4.14 -8.86 -6.82
C GLY A 141 -3.46 -10.08 -7.42
N ARG A 142 -2.80 -9.88 -8.56
CA ARG A 142 -2.05 -10.88 -9.30
C ARG A 142 -1.10 -11.71 -8.44
N SER A 143 -0.31 -11.05 -7.59
CA SER A 143 0.88 -11.66 -6.99
C SER A 143 0.60 -12.22 -5.62
N THR A 144 -0.23 -11.55 -4.83
CA THR A 144 -0.54 -12.00 -3.45
C THR A 144 -1.97 -12.50 -3.29
N GLY A 145 -2.79 -12.48 -4.35
CA GLY A 145 -4.20 -12.86 -4.27
C GLY A 145 -4.97 -11.93 -3.34
N LEU A 146 -5.96 -12.49 -2.65
CA LEU A 146 -6.69 -11.79 -1.58
C LEU A 146 -5.80 -11.60 -0.35
N THR A 147 -5.61 -10.35 0.05
CA THR A 147 -5.00 -9.99 1.34
C THR A 147 -5.85 -8.94 2.04
N CYS A 148 -5.70 -8.86 3.37
CA CYS A 148 -6.37 -7.87 4.19
C CYS A 148 -5.38 -7.22 5.15
N SER A 149 -5.60 -5.93 5.43
CA SER A 149 -4.82 -5.18 6.39
C SER A 149 -5.63 -3.96 6.87
N THR A 150 -4.96 -2.99 7.47
CA THR A 150 -5.54 -1.73 7.97
C THR A 150 -4.86 -0.54 7.33
N ILE A 151 -5.62 0.53 7.08
CA ILE A 151 -5.06 1.83 6.71
C ILE A 151 -4.26 2.37 7.89
N GLY A 152 -2.95 2.58 7.69
CA GLY A 152 -2.03 3.10 8.69
C GLY A 152 -1.91 4.61 8.67
N SER A 153 -2.00 5.21 7.48
CA SER A 153 -1.91 6.65 7.28
C SER A 153 -2.77 7.12 6.12
N VAL A 154 -3.36 8.30 6.24
CA VAL A 154 -4.10 9.04 5.20
C VAL A 154 -3.44 10.40 4.99
N SER A 155 -3.88 11.14 3.96
CA SER A 155 -3.32 12.44 3.60
C SER A 155 -1.80 12.42 3.42
N THR A 156 -1.25 11.28 2.98
CA THR A 156 0.20 11.03 2.99
C THR A 156 0.84 11.62 1.74
N ASN A 157 1.88 12.43 1.91
CA ASN A 157 2.79 12.76 0.82
C ASN A 157 3.87 11.68 0.77
N VAL A 158 4.12 11.08 -0.39
CA VAL A 158 5.03 9.94 -0.54
C VAL A 158 5.86 10.06 -1.81
N LYS A 159 7.15 9.77 -1.70
CA LYS A 159 8.08 9.62 -2.83
C LYS A 159 8.06 8.19 -3.31
N VAL A 160 7.80 7.98 -4.60
CA VAL A 160 7.73 6.65 -5.23
C VAL A 160 8.68 6.60 -6.41
N ASP A 161 9.51 5.56 -6.43
CA ASP A 161 10.45 5.31 -7.51
C ASP A 161 9.81 4.48 -8.63
N TYR A 162 10.06 4.91 -9.86
CA TYR A 162 9.62 4.30 -11.11
C TYR A 162 10.82 3.95 -11.99
N SER A 163 10.57 3.09 -12.98
CA SER A 163 11.45 2.83 -14.10
C SER A 163 10.70 3.14 -15.40
N THR A 164 11.39 3.77 -16.37
CA THR A 164 10.85 4.03 -17.71
C THR A 164 10.72 2.78 -18.57
N GLN A 165 11.29 1.65 -18.15
CA GLN A 165 11.09 0.39 -18.85
C GLN A 165 11.04 -0.77 -17.89
N CYS A 166 10.42 -1.85 -18.34
CA CYS A 166 10.42 -3.09 -17.62
C CYS A 166 11.84 -3.65 -17.43
N GLY A 167 12.19 -4.01 -16.20
CA GLY A 167 13.48 -4.60 -15.84
C GLY A 167 14.60 -3.59 -15.57
N ASN A 168 15.82 -4.10 -15.37
CA ASN A 168 16.95 -3.37 -14.80
C ASN A 168 17.76 -2.54 -15.81
N GLY A 169 17.12 -1.87 -16.76
CA GLY A 169 17.84 -1.04 -17.74
C GLY A 169 17.24 0.34 -18.02
N GLY A 170 16.11 0.66 -17.40
CA GLY A 170 15.44 1.94 -17.60
C GLY A 170 16.11 3.04 -16.81
N THR A 171 15.85 4.28 -17.22
CA THR A 171 16.10 5.42 -16.34
C THR A 171 15.11 5.35 -15.18
N THR A 172 15.62 5.38 -13.96
CA THR A 172 14.78 5.50 -12.77
C THR A 172 14.46 6.96 -12.51
N PHE A 173 13.26 7.23 -12.01
CA PHE A 173 12.83 8.56 -11.60
C PHE A 173 11.93 8.45 -10.38
N THR A 174 11.86 9.53 -9.60
CA THR A 174 11.03 9.58 -8.40
C THR A 174 9.90 10.59 -8.61
N VAL A 175 8.67 10.18 -8.29
CA VAL A 175 7.48 11.04 -8.30
C VAL A 175 7.04 11.25 -6.86
N THR A 176 6.64 12.48 -6.52
CA THR A 176 5.99 12.77 -5.22
C THR A 176 4.49 12.84 -5.43
N PHE A 177 3.76 11.96 -4.76
CA PHE A 177 2.30 11.96 -4.70
C PHE A 177 1.83 12.52 -3.37
N ASN A 178 0.82 13.38 -3.39
CA ASN A 178 0.23 14.00 -2.21
C ASN A 178 -1.11 13.38 -1.88
N ASN A 179 -1.58 13.45 -0.64
CA ASN A 179 -2.91 12.94 -0.25
C ASN A 179 -3.12 11.42 -0.48
N GLN A 180 -2.07 10.61 -0.33
CA GLN A 180 -2.14 9.18 -0.58
C GLN A 180 -2.60 8.39 0.66
N VAL A 181 -3.12 7.19 0.41
CA VAL A 181 -3.48 6.21 1.44
C VAL A 181 -2.32 5.23 1.61
N VAL A 182 -1.86 5.04 2.85
CA VAL A 182 -0.85 4.02 3.18
C VAL A 182 -1.47 2.93 4.04
N ILE A 183 -1.32 1.70 3.59
CA ILE A 183 -1.84 0.48 4.21
C ILE A 183 -0.68 -0.25 4.89
N ASN A 184 -0.91 -0.71 6.11
CA ASN A 184 0.09 -1.36 6.94
C ASN A 184 0.48 -2.74 6.40
N GLY A 185 1.72 -3.15 6.65
CA GLY A 185 2.19 -4.53 6.48
C GLY A 185 2.75 -4.82 5.09
N GLY A 186 4.01 -5.27 5.05
CA GLY A 186 4.66 -5.68 3.80
C GLY A 186 4.13 -6.98 3.17
N SER A 187 3.21 -7.67 3.86
CA SER A 187 2.50 -8.83 3.31
C SER A 187 1.15 -8.46 2.67
N PHE A 188 0.72 -7.20 2.77
CA PHE A 188 -0.52 -6.78 2.14
C PHE A 188 -0.40 -6.78 0.61
N SER A 189 0.75 -6.43 0.05
CA SER A 189 0.96 -6.47 -1.40
C SER A 189 2.42 -6.74 -1.77
N ALA A 190 2.61 -7.14 -3.02
CA ALA A 190 3.93 -7.25 -3.66
C ALA A 190 3.89 -6.66 -5.07
N ALA A 191 5.06 -6.56 -5.71
CA ALA A 191 5.16 -6.22 -7.11
C ALA A 191 4.26 -7.12 -7.96
N GLY A 192 3.49 -6.51 -8.86
CA GLY A 192 2.44 -7.15 -9.66
C GLY A 192 1.01 -6.97 -9.13
N ASP A 193 0.82 -6.63 -7.84
CA ASP A 193 -0.51 -6.25 -7.33
C ASP A 193 -0.93 -4.83 -7.72
N SER A 194 -0.02 -4.06 -8.31
CA SER A 194 -0.30 -2.77 -8.96
C SER A 194 -1.57 -2.83 -9.79
N GLY A 195 -2.50 -1.92 -9.52
CA GLY A 195 -3.78 -1.80 -10.19
C GLY A 195 -4.90 -2.49 -9.45
N SER A 196 -4.63 -3.21 -8.35
CA SER A 196 -5.67 -3.82 -7.51
C SER A 196 -6.56 -2.75 -6.88
N LEU A 197 -7.87 -2.97 -6.93
CA LEU A 197 -8.84 -2.17 -6.20
C LEU A 197 -8.76 -2.51 -4.71
N VAL A 198 -8.57 -1.51 -3.87
CA VAL A 198 -8.64 -1.64 -2.41
C VAL A 198 -10.08 -1.33 -1.99
N VAL A 199 -10.69 -2.26 -1.26
CA VAL A 199 -12.08 -2.17 -0.79
C VAL A 199 -12.15 -2.29 0.73
N THR A 200 -13.25 -1.82 1.33
CA THR A 200 -13.55 -2.11 2.74
C THR A 200 -13.78 -3.61 2.95
N LYS A 201 -13.31 -4.15 4.08
CA LYS A 201 -13.51 -5.57 4.40
C LYS A 201 -14.97 -5.93 4.64
N ASP A 202 -15.73 -5.03 5.27
CA ASP A 202 -17.09 -5.31 5.76
C ASP A 202 -18.17 -5.20 4.68
N SER A 203 -17.93 -4.38 3.65
CA SER A 203 -18.94 -3.96 2.69
C SER A 203 -18.43 -3.95 1.24
N ALA A 204 -17.17 -4.33 0.99
CA ALA A 204 -16.54 -4.33 -0.33
C ALA A 204 -16.64 -2.96 -1.05
N ARG A 205 -16.76 -1.86 -0.29
CA ARG A 205 -16.84 -0.49 -0.81
C ARG A 205 -15.47 -0.05 -1.31
N PRO A 206 -15.34 0.40 -2.56
CA PRO A 206 -14.06 0.87 -3.08
C PRO A 206 -13.52 2.08 -2.32
N VAL A 207 -12.24 2.03 -1.97
CA VAL A 207 -11.53 3.06 -1.18
C VAL A 207 -10.41 3.70 -1.99
N ALA A 208 -9.55 2.88 -2.61
CA ALA A 208 -8.33 3.35 -3.24
C ALA A 208 -7.84 2.40 -4.35
N LEU A 209 -6.91 2.86 -5.19
CA LEU A 209 -6.23 2.07 -6.22
C LEU A 209 -4.76 1.87 -5.82
N LEU A 210 -4.36 0.61 -5.59
CA LEU A 210 -2.99 0.26 -5.20
C LEU A 210 -2.02 0.58 -6.35
N PHE A 211 -0.89 1.24 -6.06
CA PHE A 211 0.12 1.53 -7.10
C PHE A 211 1.59 1.28 -6.72
N ALA A 212 1.95 1.28 -5.45
CA ALA A 212 3.34 1.02 -5.04
C ALA A 212 3.42 0.46 -3.62
N GLY A 213 4.61 0.03 -3.23
CA GLY A 213 4.86 -0.43 -1.86
C GLY A 213 6.34 -0.55 -1.54
N ASN A 214 6.61 -1.03 -0.33
CA ASN A 214 7.92 -1.35 0.19
C ASN A 214 7.81 -2.56 1.15
N THR A 215 8.86 -2.84 1.93
CA THR A 215 8.87 -3.99 2.87
C THR A 215 7.95 -3.84 4.08
N THR A 216 7.42 -2.65 4.35
CA THR A 216 6.60 -2.38 5.55
C THR A 216 5.18 -1.92 5.23
N SER A 217 4.95 -1.41 4.02
CA SER A 217 3.78 -0.60 3.69
C SER A 217 3.41 -0.70 2.21
N THR A 218 2.12 -0.47 1.92
CA THR A 218 1.57 -0.32 0.57
C THR A 218 0.97 1.08 0.41
N THR A 219 1.16 1.73 -0.73
CA THR A 219 0.56 3.04 -1.05
C THR A 219 -0.47 2.90 -2.16
N ALA A 220 -1.58 3.63 -2.01
CA ALA A 220 -2.72 3.60 -2.91
C ALA A 220 -3.28 5.02 -3.14
N ASN A 221 -3.68 5.31 -4.37
CA ASN A 221 -4.35 6.56 -4.72
C ASN A 221 -5.80 6.55 -4.21
N PRO A 222 -6.28 7.57 -3.50
CA PRO A 222 -7.70 7.67 -3.16
C PRO A 222 -8.56 7.57 -4.42
N LEU A 223 -9.61 6.74 -4.39
CA LEU A 223 -10.43 6.54 -5.57
C LEU A 223 -11.13 7.81 -6.09
N PRO A 224 -11.57 8.77 -5.24
CA PRO A 224 -12.06 10.07 -5.72
C PRO A 224 -11.03 10.82 -6.58
N ASP A 225 -9.75 10.79 -6.20
CA ASP A 225 -8.67 11.46 -6.95
C ASP A 225 -8.43 10.76 -8.30
N VAL A 226 -8.56 9.44 -8.35
CA VAL A 226 -8.48 8.66 -9.59
C VAL A 226 -9.63 9.01 -10.54
N ILE A 227 -10.86 9.12 -10.02
CA ILE A 227 -12.04 9.53 -10.80
C ILE A 227 -11.85 10.95 -11.34
N ALA A 228 -11.33 11.86 -10.52
CA ALA A 228 -11.07 13.23 -10.94
C ALA A 228 -10.01 13.29 -12.07
N ALA A 229 -8.92 12.54 -11.94
CA ALA A 229 -7.82 12.55 -12.90
C ALA A 229 -8.16 11.90 -14.25
N LEU A 230 -8.96 10.82 -14.24
CA LEU A 230 -9.38 10.13 -15.46
C LEU A 230 -10.70 10.67 -16.03
N GLY A 231 -11.36 11.59 -15.33
CA GLY A 231 -12.70 12.06 -15.61
C GLY A 231 -13.78 11.08 -15.13
N PRO A 232 -15.04 11.55 -14.99
CA PRO A 232 -16.10 10.78 -14.34
C PRO A 232 -16.33 9.40 -14.96
N PHE A 233 -16.23 8.36 -14.14
CA PHE A 233 -16.62 6.99 -14.44
C PHE A 233 -17.36 6.39 -13.24
N THR A 234 -18.08 5.30 -13.47
CA THR A 234 -18.74 4.53 -12.41
C THR A 234 -18.07 3.17 -12.28
N ILE A 235 -17.75 2.75 -11.05
CA ILE A 235 -17.35 1.37 -10.78
C ILE A 235 -18.53 0.45 -11.09
N ILE A 236 -18.31 -0.59 -11.90
CA ILE A 236 -19.29 -1.65 -12.07
C ILE A 236 -19.22 -2.55 -10.85
N GLY A 237 -20.29 -2.53 -10.06
CA GLY A 237 -20.36 -3.16 -8.75
C GLY A 237 -21.77 -3.60 -8.38
N GLY A 238 -21.88 -4.37 -7.30
CA GLY A 238 -23.12 -4.83 -6.69
C GLY A 238 -23.48 -4.08 -5.41
N GLY A 239 -24.34 -4.70 -4.59
CA GLY A 239 -24.60 -4.22 -3.23
C GLY A 239 -23.46 -4.56 -2.27
N ASP A 240 -23.49 -3.94 -1.08
CA ASP A 240 -22.50 -4.21 -0.03
C ASP A 240 -22.47 -5.70 0.36
N HIS A 241 -21.27 -6.25 0.47
CA HIS A 241 -21.04 -7.57 1.06
C HIS A 241 -19.69 -7.62 1.77
N ALA A 242 -19.55 -8.53 2.73
CA ALA A 242 -18.25 -8.73 3.37
C ALA A 242 -17.27 -9.44 2.42
N VAL A 243 -16.00 -9.10 2.56
CA VAL A 243 -14.88 -9.79 1.91
C VAL A 243 -14.29 -10.82 2.85
N SER A 244 -14.13 -12.05 2.36
CA SER A 244 -13.64 -13.15 3.14
C SER A 244 -12.13 -13.06 3.38
N CYS A 245 -11.70 -12.29 4.39
CA CYS A 245 -10.31 -12.29 4.88
C CYS A 245 -9.88 -13.59 5.58
N ALA A 246 -10.53 -14.72 5.25
CA ALA A 246 -10.14 -16.05 5.69
C ALA A 246 -8.92 -16.51 4.87
N THR A 247 -7.91 -17.03 5.54
CA THR A 247 -6.73 -17.60 4.87
C THR A 247 -7.12 -18.89 4.14
N THR A 248 -7.26 -18.86 2.82
CA THR A 248 -7.58 -20.05 1.99
C THR A 248 -6.37 -20.91 1.64
N ALA A 249 -5.16 -20.55 2.09
CA ALA A 249 -3.99 -21.42 2.04
C ALA A 249 -3.14 -21.27 3.31
N THR A 250 -2.97 -22.35 4.06
CA THR A 250 -1.91 -22.46 5.07
C THR A 250 -0.58 -22.70 4.37
N VAL A 251 0.07 -21.62 3.92
CA VAL A 251 1.52 -21.59 3.99
C VAL A 251 1.89 -21.45 5.45
N SER A 252 2.78 -22.32 5.95
CA SER A 252 3.35 -22.18 7.29
C SER A 252 3.71 -20.73 7.50
N SER A 253 2.91 -20.06 8.33
CA SER A 253 3.20 -18.70 8.72
C SER A 253 4.59 -18.78 9.34
N ALA A 254 5.57 -18.11 8.73
CA ALA A 254 6.70 -17.65 9.52
C ALA A 254 6.04 -16.97 10.72
N THR A 255 6.29 -17.50 11.91
CA THR A 255 5.73 -17.05 13.16
C THR A 255 5.69 -15.54 13.12
N LEU A 256 4.49 -14.96 13.05
CA LEU A 256 4.33 -13.53 13.29
C LEU A 256 4.74 -13.35 14.74
N ASN A 257 6.02 -13.06 14.95
CA ASN A 257 6.49 -12.48 16.19
C ASN A 257 5.89 -11.08 16.25
N ASN A 258 4.59 -11.00 16.57
CA ASN A 258 3.98 -9.84 17.19
C ASN A 258 4.44 -9.81 18.66
N GLY A 259 5.76 -9.77 18.85
CA GLY A 259 6.34 -9.00 19.94
C GLY A 259 6.89 -7.74 19.28
N PRO A 260 6.82 -6.56 19.91
CA PRO A 260 7.74 -5.51 19.50
C PRO A 260 9.13 -6.15 19.45
N SER A 261 9.81 -6.09 18.31
CA SER A 261 11.27 -6.18 18.33
C SER A 261 11.68 -5.17 19.38
N SER A 262 12.10 -5.64 20.56
CA SER A 262 12.61 -4.79 21.60
C SER A 262 13.88 -4.21 21.01
N ALA A 263 13.75 -3.08 20.31
CA ALA A 263 14.89 -2.26 19.99
C ALA A 263 15.56 -2.02 21.34
N THR A 264 16.75 -2.60 21.51
CA THR A 264 17.48 -2.46 22.76
C THR A 264 17.83 -0.99 22.86
N LEU A 265 17.12 -0.27 23.71
CA LEU A 265 17.41 1.13 23.98
C LEU A 265 18.87 1.27 24.36
N SER A 266 19.49 2.37 23.94
CA SER A 266 20.83 2.68 24.42
C SER A 266 20.80 2.85 25.95
N ALA A 267 21.95 2.62 26.59
CA ALA A 267 22.07 2.83 28.03
C ALA A 267 21.76 4.28 28.42
N SER A 268 22.13 5.24 27.56
CA SER A 268 21.83 6.66 27.77
C SER A 268 20.32 6.95 27.69
N GLU A 269 19.59 6.36 26.74
CA GLU A 269 18.13 6.52 26.66
C GLU A 269 17.41 5.87 27.83
N THR A 270 17.86 4.69 28.25
CA THR A 270 17.32 3.99 29.42
C THR A 270 17.50 4.82 30.69
N GLN A 271 18.69 5.41 30.89
CA GLN A 271 18.97 6.29 32.02
C GLN A 271 18.15 7.58 31.97
N ARG A 272 18.06 8.23 30.80
CA ARG A 272 17.29 9.45 30.59
C ARG A 272 15.81 9.24 30.94
N ALA A 273 15.21 8.18 30.43
CA ALA A 273 13.83 7.83 30.74
C ALA A 273 13.64 7.41 32.20
N GLY A 274 14.62 6.73 32.80
CA GLY A 274 14.61 6.34 34.22
C GLY A 274 14.52 7.53 35.18
N VAL A 275 15.32 8.58 34.96
CA VAL A 275 15.28 9.81 35.76
C VAL A 275 13.90 10.45 35.72
N VAL A 276 13.30 10.53 34.52
CA VAL A 276 11.95 11.10 34.35
C VAL A 276 10.90 10.20 35.02
N ARG A 277 10.97 8.89 34.79
CA ARG A 277 10.07 7.92 35.43
C ARG A 277 10.09 8.08 36.94
N ASP A 278 11.27 8.10 37.56
CA ASP A 278 11.42 8.20 39.03
C ASP A 278 10.79 9.48 39.59
N LYS A 279 10.87 10.59 38.84
CA LYS A 279 10.25 11.87 39.20
C LYS A 279 8.71 11.84 39.12
N TYR A 280 8.14 11.20 38.10
CA TYR A 280 6.70 11.28 37.80
C TYR A 280 5.87 10.07 38.23
N ALA A 281 6.49 8.93 38.55
CA ALA A 281 5.76 7.72 38.94
C ALA A 281 4.88 7.93 40.17
N GLY A 282 5.38 8.58 41.21
CA GLY A 282 4.61 8.86 42.43
C GLY A 282 3.32 9.67 42.17
N PRO A 283 3.41 10.85 41.52
CA PRO A 283 2.23 11.62 41.12
C PRO A 283 1.27 10.88 40.20
N LEU A 284 1.76 10.17 39.18
CA LEU A 284 0.90 9.43 38.23
C LEU A 284 0.14 8.29 38.93
N MET A 285 0.81 7.53 39.79
CA MET A 285 0.22 6.40 40.51
C MET A 285 -0.83 6.81 41.57
N GLN A 286 -1.08 8.12 41.76
CA GLN A 286 -2.24 8.59 42.54
C GLN A 286 -3.56 8.30 41.81
N ASP A 287 -3.52 8.21 40.49
CA ASP A 287 -4.64 7.73 39.68
C ASP A 287 -4.76 6.21 39.81
N ARG A 288 -5.88 5.75 40.37
CA ARG A 288 -6.12 4.31 40.62
C ARG A 288 -6.26 3.47 39.36
N THR A 289 -6.45 4.09 38.20
CA THR A 289 -6.48 3.37 36.93
C THR A 289 -5.07 3.10 36.41
N ILE A 290 -4.06 3.83 36.86
CA ILE A 290 -2.66 3.59 36.49
C ILE A 290 -2.13 2.45 37.35
N THR A 291 -1.81 1.33 36.69
CA THR A 291 -1.38 0.10 37.36
C THR A 291 0.12 -0.01 37.50
N SER A 292 0.88 0.57 36.55
CA SER A 292 2.34 0.69 36.68
C SER A 292 2.90 1.84 35.83
N VAL A 293 4.08 2.32 36.23
CA VAL A 293 4.89 3.30 35.49
C VAL A 293 6.32 2.77 35.39
N GLU A 294 6.78 2.53 34.15
CA GLU A 294 8.00 1.81 33.82
C GLU A 294 8.82 2.58 32.78
N VAL A 295 10.05 2.12 32.54
CA VAL A 295 10.88 2.58 31.43
C VAL A 295 10.80 1.56 30.31
N GLY A 296 10.59 2.02 29.08
CA GLY A 296 10.62 1.17 27.90
C GLY A 296 10.84 1.99 26.64
N ALA A 297 10.85 1.34 25.48
CA ALA A 297 10.92 2.06 24.20
C ALA A 297 9.57 2.64 23.81
N SER A 298 9.59 3.80 23.16
CA SER A 298 8.44 4.34 22.43
C SER A 298 8.05 3.37 21.30
N ALA A 299 6.76 3.15 21.11
CA ALA A 299 6.23 2.42 19.97
C ALA A 299 6.12 3.30 18.72
N ASP A 300 6.07 4.63 18.89
CA ASP A 300 6.10 5.60 17.79
C ASP A 300 7.52 5.92 17.31
N ASN A 301 8.55 5.82 18.16
CA ASN A 301 9.94 5.86 17.76
C ASN A 301 10.77 4.87 18.60
N PRO A 302 10.98 3.63 18.13
CA PRO A 302 11.66 2.59 18.91
C PRO A 302 13.10 2.90 19.33
N LYS A 303 13.73 3.93 18.75
CA LYS A 303 15.08 4.38 19.14
C LYS A 303 15.08 5.35 20.33
N GLU A 304 13.91 5.82 20.78
CA GLU A 304 13.75 6.74 21.90
C GLU A 304 13.17 6.03 23.14
N GLY A 305 13.69 6.40 24.31
CA GLY A 305 13.12 6.00 25.59
C GLY A 305 11.76 6.64 25.85
N ALA A 306 10.89 5.91 26.54
CA ALA A 306 9.56 6.33 26.95
C ALA A 306 9.27 5.96 28.41
N VAL A 307 8.45 6.79 29.05
CA VAL A 307 7.77 6.44 30.30
C VAL A 307 6.53 5.62 29.93
N VAL A 308 6.58 4.32 30.19
CA VAL A 308 5.51 3.37 29.87
C VAL A 308 4.52 3.35 31.03
N ILE A 309 3.25 3.63 30.73
CA ILE A 309 2.18 3.79 31.71
C ILE A 309 1.12 2.75 31.39
N HIS A 310 0.98 1.76 32.26
CA HIS A 310 -0.07 0.75 32.14
C HIS A 310 -1.34 1.26 32.80
N VAL A 311 -2.45 1.17 32.08
CA VAL A 311 -3.76 1.65 32.53
C VAL A 311 -4.81 0.54 32.49
N ASN A 312 -5.68 0.53 33.49
CA ASN A 312 -6.87 -0.32 33.56
C ASN A 312 -8.11 0.59 33.68
N GLY A 313 -8.71 0.88 32.53
CA GLY A 313 -9.80 1.85 32.40
C GLY A 313 -9.31 3.18 31.82
N THR A 314 -10.13 4.22 31.97
CA THR A 314 -9.83 5.58 31.52
C THR A 314 -9.21 6.38 32.68
N PRO A 315 -7.96 6.86 32.55
CA PRO A 315 -7.36 7.71 33.55
C PRO A 315 -8.18 8.97 33.83
N GLY A 316 -8.34 9.29 35.12
CA GLY A 316 -8.87 10.59 35.54
C GLY A 316 -7.83 11.71 35.44
N THR A 317 -6.55 11.34 35.40
CA THR A 317 -5.42 12.24 35.22
C THR A 317 -5.03 12.32 33.75
N SER A 318 -4.91 13.55 33.23
CA SER A 318 -4.35 13.76 31.88
C SER A 318 -2.88 13.35 31.88
N ILE A 319 -2.52 12.39 31.02
CA ILE A 319 -1.14 11.96 30.80
C ILE A 319 -0.53 12.82 29.68
N PRO A 320 0.46 13.69 29.95
CA PRO A 320 1.07 14.51 28.91
C PRO A 320 1.77 13.67 27.84
N GLN A 321 1.87 14.18 26.61
CA GLN A 321 2.59 13.50 25.52
C GLN A 321 4.11 13.41 25.76
N LEU A 322 4.66 14.36 26.52
CA LEU A 322 6.04 14.39 27.00
C LEU A 322 6.08 14.65 28.50
N LEU A 323 6.96 13.94 29.20
CA LEU A 323 7.39 14.23 30.57
C LEU A 323 8.87 14.61 30.52
N ASP A 324 9.20 15.87 30.83
CA ASP A 324 10.59 16.40 30.74
C ASP A 324 11.31 16.03 29.42
N GLY A 325 10.59 16.05 28.30
CA GLY A 325 11.13 15.71 26.97
C GLY A 325 11.26 14.21 26.67
N VAL A 326 10.75 13.33 27.53
CA VAL A 326 10.63 11.88 27.30
C VAL A 326 9.19 11.54 26.92
N ARG A 327 9.01 10.71 25.87
CA ARG A 327 7.69 10.27 25.40
C ARG A 327 6.94 9.52 26.49
N THR A 328 5.62 9.69 26.55
CA THR A 328 4.75 8.77 27.29
C THR A 328 4.19 7.72 26.35
N ARG A 329 4.16 6.47 26.81
CA ARG A 329 3.57 5.33 26.11
C ARG A 329 2.50 4.69 27.00
N ILE A 330 1.25 4.75 26.57
CA ILE A 330 0.10 4.22 27.30
C ILE A 330 -0.21 2.82 26.79
N ILE A 331 -0.28 1.86 27.72
CA ILE A 331 -0.67 0.48 27.43
C ILE A 331 -1.95 0.17 28.22
N SER A 332 -3.07 0.02 27.52
CA SER A 332 -4.36 -0.30 28.15
C SER A 332 -4.58 -1.81 28.25
N SER A 333 -4.97 -2.27 29.44
CA SER A 333 -5.30 -3.67 29.73
C SER A 333 -6.75 -4.03 29.44
N ALA A 334 -7.63 -3.04 29.24
CA ALA A 334 -9.00 -3.27 28.83
C ALA A 334 -9.05 -3.70 27.36
N ARG A 335 -9.94 -4.65 27.01
CA ARG A 335 -10.38 -4.84 25.61
C ARG A 335 -11.10 -3.57 25.18
N GLN A 336 -10.36 -2.53 24.82
CA GLN A 336 -10.96 -1.34 24.29
C GLN A 336 -11.57 -1.75 22.95
N ASN A 337 -12.87 -1.49 22.78
CA ASN A 337 -13.45 -1.29 21.45
C ASN A 337 -12.45 -0.45 20.66
N THR A 338 -12.09 -0.88 19.46
CA THR A 338 -11.10 -0.21 18.58
C THR A 338 -11.20 1.30 18.73
N VAL A 339 -10.28 1.90 19.48
CA VAL A 339 -10.27 3.35 19.72
C VAL A 339 -9.85 3.96 18.40
N THR A 340 -10.83 4.44 17.64
CA THR A 340 -10.61 5.10 16.37
C THR A 340 -10.24 6.56 16.63
N VAL A 341 -9.29 7.07 15.87
CA VAL A 341 -8.95 8.49 15.90
C VAL A 341 -10.15 9.28 15.36
N ALA A 342 -10.62 10.27 16.11
CA ALA A 342 -11.79 11.06 15.72
C ALA A 342 -11.50 11.88 14.45
N ALA A 343 -12.46 11.94 13.51
CA ALA A 343 -12.28 12.62 12.23
C ALA A 343 -11.83 14.10 12.34
N PRO A 344 -12.37 14.93 13.27
CA PRO A 344 -11.87 16.30 13.46
C PRO A 344 -10.40 16.36 13.89
N GLU A 345 -9.93 15.40 14.68
CA GLU A 345 -8.53 15.34 15.10
C GLU A 345 -7.61 14.89 13.96
N VAL A 346 -8.10 14.03 13.05
CA VAL A 346 -7.39 13.69 11.81
C VAL A 346 -7.25 14.93 10.92
N GLU A 347 -8.31 15.72 10.74
CA GLU A 347 -8.29 16.94 9.93
C GLU A 347 -7.36 18.01 10.52
N ARG A 348 -7.43 18.25 11.83
CA ARG A 348 -6.49 19.14 12.52
C ARG A 348 -5.04 18.70 12.32
N THR A 349 -4.79 17.40 12.43
CA THR A 349 -3.46 16.83 12.23
C THR A 349 -2.99 16.92 10.78
N ALA A 350 -3.90 16.79 9.81
CA ALA A 350 -3.60 17.01 8.40
C ALA A 350 -3.15 18.46 8.14
N GLY A 351 -3.76 19.45 8.79
CA GLY A 351 -3.31 20.84 8.74
C GLY A 351 -1.87 21.02 9.24
N VAL A 352 -1.52 20.41 10.39
CA VAL A 352 -0.13 20.42 10.90
C VAL A 352 0.81 19.72 9.92
N LYS A 353 0.40 18.57 9.38
CA LYS A 353 1.17 17.82 8.38
C LYS A 353 1.45 18.68 7.15
N ASP A 354 0.45 19.38 6.61
CA ASP A 354 0.61 20.17 5.37
C ASP A 354 1.55 21.36 5.56
N SER A 355 1.53 22.00 6.74
CA SER A 355 2.49 23.06 7.11
C SER A 355 3.96 22.58 7.17
N HIS A 356 4.20 21.30 7.44
CA HIS A 356 5.55 20.75 7.67
C HIS A 356 6.03 19.78 6.59
N ALA A 357 5.14 19.25 5.75
CA ALA A 357 5.49 18.21 4.80
C ALA A 357 6.58 18.64 3.82
N GLY A 358 6.56 19.89 3.34
CA GLY A 358 7.57 20.39 2.40
C GLY A 358 9.00 20.37 2.97
N SER A 359 9.18 20.86 4.21
CA SER A 359 10.50 20.91 4.85
C SER A 359 10.99 19.54 5.30
N LEU A 360 10.09 18.67 5.77
CA LEU A 360 10.41 17.29 6.12
C LEU A 360 10.80 16.49 4.86
N MET A 361 9.99 16.56 3.80
CA MET A 361 10.24 15.83 2.55
C MET A 361 11.48 16.31 1.80
N ALA A 362 12.01 17.50 2.08
CA ALA A 362 13.27 17.96 1.50
C ALA A 362 14.51 17.21 2.05
N GLN A 363 14.38 16.51 3.18
CA GLN A 363 15.47 15.75 3.78
C GLN A 363 15.69 14.42 3.04
N GLU A 364 16.96 14.02 2.85
CA GLU A 364 17.36 12.86 2.02
C GLU A 364 16.74 11.54 2.53
N GLY A 365 16.62 11.37 3.84
CA GLY A 365 16.08 10.17 4.47
C GLY A 365 14.56 10.12 4.63
N ILE A 366 13.81 11.18 4.28
CA ILE A 366 12.35 11.21 4.44
C ILE A 366 11.67 10.77 3.13
N LEU A 367 10.93 9.66 3.23
CA LEU A 367 10.21 9.01 2.13
C LEU A 367 8.75 9.46 2.05
N GLY A 368 8.16 9.83 3.18
CA GLY A 368 6.77 10.26 3.23
C GLY A 368 6.37 10.88 4.56
N VAL A 369 5.32 11.69 4.54
CA VAL A 369 4.70 12.29 5.73
C VAL A 369 3.18 12.24 5.59
N GLY A 370 2.49 11.65 6.55
CA GLY A 370 1.03 11.53 6.55
C GLY A 370 0.42 11.58 7.95
N VAL A 371 -0.86 11.27 8.04
CA VAL A 371 -1.64 11.29 9.28
C VAL A 371 -2.12 9.90 9.63
N GLY A 372 -1.74 9.41 10.80
CA GLY A 372 -2.10 8.08 11.30
C GLY A 372 -2.45 8.11 12.78
N ALA A 373 -2.48 6.93 13.39
CA ALA A 373 -2.67 6.79 14.83
C ALA A 373 -1.32 6.66 15.54
N SER A 374 -1.20 7.30 16.70
CA SER A 374 -0.11 7.07 17.64
C SER A 374 -0.17 5.64 18.18
N ALA A 375 0.95 4.93 18.14
CA ALA A 375 1.15 3.65 18.81
C ALA A 375 1.51 3.85 20.30
N ASP A 376 1.99 5.04 20.68
CA ASP A 376 2.24 5.41 22.07
C ASP A 376 0.96 5.83 22.82
N SER A 377 -0.05 6.37 22.13
CA SER A 377 -1.32 6.77 22.73
C SER A 377 -2.50 6.35 21.85
N PRO A 378 -3.09 5.16 22.09
CA PRO A 378 -4.24 4.68 21.32
C PRO A 378 -5.39 5.69 21.32
N GLY A 379 -5.84 6.08 20.12
CA GLY A 379 -6.90 7.08 19.92
C GLY A 379 -6.42 8.49 19.63
N GLU A 380 -5.14 8.80 19.84
CA GLU A 380 -4.54 10.07 19.40
C GLU A 380 -4.04 9.98 17.95
N PRO A 381 -4.21 11.05 17.15
CA PRO A 381 -3.54 11.15 15.86
C PRO A 381 -2.02 11.36 16.03
N ALA A 382 -1.27 10.97 15.00
CA ALA A 382 0.15 11.25 14.88
C ALA A 382 0.52 11.64 13.45
N LEU A 383 1.54 12.47 13.31
CA LEU A 383 2.27 12.63 12.06
C LEU A 383 3.09 11.36 11.81
N VAL A 384 2.74 10.60 10.78
CA VAL A 384 3.49 9.41 10.40
C VAL A 384 4.58 9.82 9.42
N ILE A 385 5.82 9.65 9.81
CA ILE A 385 7.00 10.02 9.05
C ILE A 385 7.70 8.73 8.61
N TYR A 386 7.65 8.47 7.32
CA TYR A 386 8.29 7.33 6.69
C TYR A 386 9.73 7.68 6.38
N VAL A 387 10.68 6.89 6.90
CA VAL A 387 12.11 7.15 6.76
C VAL A 387 12.83 5.97 6.12
N GLU A 388 13.85 6.28 5.33
CA GLU A 388 14.68 5.27 4.70
C GLU A 388 15.62 4.65 5.74
N ALA A 389 15.52 3.34 5.94
CA ALA A 389 16.30 2.61 6.93
C ALA A 389 17.80 2.80 6.70
N GLY A 390 18.52 3.23 7.74
CA GLY A 390 19.96 3.46 7.69
C GLY A 390 20.40 4.77 7.01
N LYS A 391 19.48 5.55 6.43
CA LYS A 391 19.79 6.89 5.92
C LYS A 391 19.75 7.94 7.03
N GLN A 392 20.70 8.86 6.98
CA GLN A 392 20.72 10.00 7.89
C GLN A 392 19.61 10.99 7.53
N HIS A 393 18.95 11.51 8.55
CA HIS A 393 17.99 12.60 8.46
C HIS A 393 18.12 13.44 9.73
N SER A 394 17.60 14.67 9.72
CA SER A 394 17.57 15.48 10.94
C SER A 394 16.71 14.80 12.00
N THR A 395 17.01 15.04 13.28
CA THR A 395 16.18 14.53 14.37
C THR A 395 14.73 14.93 14.17
N ILE A 396 13.84 13.93 14.18
CA ILE A 396 12.40 14.14 14.11
C ILE A 396 11.92 14.50 15.51
N PRO A 397 11.39 15.72 15.76
CA PRO A 397 10.87 16.08 17.07
C PRO A 397 9.76 15.12 17.51
N ALA A 398 9.68 14.80 18.80
CA ALA A 398 8.64 13.91 19.33
C ALA A 398 7.23 14.50 19.22
N ILE A 399 7.14 15.83 19.18
CA ILE A 399 5.91 16.61 18.99
C ILE A 399 6.18 17.71 17.96
N ILE A 400 5.25 17.90 17.03
CA ILE A 400 5.20 19.05 16.12
C ILE A 400 3.83 19.71 16.31
N GLU A 401 3.81 20.96 16.76
CA GLU A 401 2.58 21.74 17.03
C GLU A 401 1.50 20.98 17.83
N GLY A 402 1.92 20.29 18.89
CA GLY A 402 1.02 19.52 19.76
C GLY A 402 0.55 18.17 19.18
N VAL A 403 1.11 17.74 18.05
CA VAL A 403 0.85 16.42 17.46
C VAL A 403 2.07 15.52 17.65
N ARG A 404 1.85 14.28 18.12
CA ARG A 404 2.89 13.24 18.21
C ARG A 404 3.47 12.93 16.83
N THR A 405 4.75 12.60 16.77
CA THR A 405 5.36 12.00 15.58
C THR A 405 5.51 10.50 15.75
N LYS A 406 5.24 9.75 14.67
CA LYS A 406 5.45 8.32 14.54
C LYS A 406 6.42 8.06 13.40
N VAL A 407 7.55 7.42 13.67
CA VAL A 407 8.57 7.08 12.70
C VAL A 407 8.34 5.65 12.21
N VAL A 408 8.25 5.49 10.90
CA VAL A 408 8.16 4.18 10.24
C VAL A 408 9.39 4.01 9.35
N GLU A 409 10.34 3.18 9.81
CA GLU A 409 11.54 2.89 9.02
C GLU A 409 11.24 1.79 7.98
N GLY A 410 11.73 1.98 6.76
CA GLY A 410 11.58 1.01 5.67
C GLY A 410 12.53 1.31 4.52
N ASP A 411 12.45 0.50 3.48
CA ASP A 411 13.08 0.80 2.19
C ASP A 411 12.20 1.75 1.35
N ARG A 412 12.74 2.23 0.23
CA ARG A 412 12.05 3.18 -0.65
C ARG A 412 10.78 2.58 -1.24
N PHE A 413 9.70 3.38 -1.31
CA PHE A 413 8.49 3.02 -2.04
C PHE A 413 8.80 2.97 -3.53
N ARG A 414 8.33 1.91 -4.20
CA ARG A 414 8.64 1.65 -5.61
C ARG A 414 7.52 0.87 -6.29
N THR A 415 7.48 0.95 -7.62
CA THR A 415 6.54 0.21 -8.48
C THR A 415 7.11 -1.09 -9.04
N PHE A 416 8.28 -1.53 -8.56
CA PHE A 416 8.92 -2.77 -9.00
C PHE A 416 9.72 -3.42 -7.86
N ASN A 417 9.92 -4.75 -7.91
CA ASN A 417 10.82 -5.48 -7.03
C ASN A 417 10.62 -5.22 -5.51
N TRP A 418 9.36 -5.16 -5.03
CA TRP A 418 9.04 -5.12 -3.60
C TRP A 418 8.14 -6.30 -3.21
N GLY A 419 8.15 -6.64 -1.91
CA GLY A 419 7.43 -7.80 -1.40
C GLY A 419 8.05 -9.14 -1.84
N LYS A 420 7.53 -10.24 -1.29
CA LYS A 420 7.85 -11.59 -1.76
C LYS A 420 6.77 -12.00 -2.76
N GLU A 421 7.11 -12.01 -4.04
CA GLU A 421 6.27 -12.63 -5.06
C GLU A 421 6.26 -14.15 -4.81
N THR A 422 5.09 -14.79 -4.78
CA THR A 422 5.00 -16.26 -4.63
C THR A 422 5.50 -17.00 -5.87
N GLN A 423 5.79 -16.30 -6.97
CA GLN A 423 6.51 -16.80 -8.13
C GLN A 423 7.67 -15.85 -8.45
N ALA A 424 8.86 -16.38 -8.76
CA ALA A 424 10.01 -15.52 -9.07
C ALA A 424 9.83 -14.80 -10.43
N PRO A 425 10.45 -13.62 -10.63
CA PRO A 425 10.48 -12.96 -11.93
C PRO A 425 11.03 -13.91 -12.99
N VAL A 426 10.22 -14.24 -14.00
CA VAL A 426 10.60 -15.25 -15.00
C VAL A 426 11.53 -14.60 -16.03
N SER A 427 12.84 -14.77 -15.88
CA SER A 427 13.79 -14.55 -16.98
C SER A 427 13.59 -15.65 -18.03
N CYS A 428 12.88 -15.35 -19.11
CA CYS A 428 12.66 -16.32 -20.17
C CYS A 428 13.84 -16.29 -21.17
N PRO A 429 14.43 -17.45 -21.53
CA PRO A 429 15.37 -17.52 -22.64
C PRO A 429 14.64 -17.17 -23.95
N LYS A 430 15.23 -16.32 -24.78
CA LYS A 430 14.64 -15.95 -26.08
C LYS A 430 14.40 -17.21 -26.93
N PRO A 431 13.24 -17.37 -27.59
CA PRO A 431 13.04 -18.44 -28.55
C PRO A 431 14.08 -18.37 -29.67
N LYS A 432 14.74 -19.50 -29.98
CA LYS A 432 15.58 -19.61 -31.18
C LYS A 432 14.70 -19.34 -32.40
N ALA A 433 15.14 -18.45 -33.30
CA ALA A 433 14.46 -18.22 -34.56
C ALA A 433 14.27 -19.55 -35.29
N ALA A 434 13.03 -19.88 -35.67
CA ALA A 434 12.76 -21.06 -36.48
C ALA A 434 13.54 -20.92 -37.80
N ALA A 435 14.42 -21.89 -38.08
CA ALA A 435 15.11 -21.95 -39.36
C ALA A 435 14.06 -22.03 -40.47
N SER A 436 14.04 -21.04 -41.36
CA SER A 436 13.23 -21.07 -42.57
C SER A 436 13.67 -22.27 -43.42
N LEU A 437 12.86 -23.32 -43.46
CA LEU A 437 12.97 -24.37 -44.47
C LEU A 437 12.65 -23.75 -45.83
N GLN A 438 13.69 -23.32 -46.56
CA GLN A 438 13.58 -23.01 -47.98
C GLN A 438 13.17 -24.28 -48.72
N HIS A 439 11.92 -24.35 -49.15
CA HIS A 439 11.50 -25.30 -50.18
C HIS A 439 12.09 -24.85 -51.51
N SER A 440 13.21 -25.45 -51.89
CA SER A 440 13.72 -25.38 -53.26
C SER A 440 12.76 -26.15 -54.18
N ALA A 441 11.92 -25.42 -54.90
CA ALA A 441 11.21 -25.94 -56.05
C ALA A 441 12.20 -26.11 -57.21
N LEU A 442 12.60 -27.35 -57.50
CA LEU A 442 13.23 -27.71 -58.76
C LEU A 442 12.15 -28.04 -59.78
N LYS A 443 11.97 -27.13 -60.73
CA LYS A 443 11.44 -27.43 -62.06
C LYS A 443 12.54 -28.15 -62.85
N HIS A 444 12.32 -29.40 -63.22
CA HIS A 444 12.35 -29.90 -64.59
C HIS A 444 11.98 -31.38 -64.64
#